data_AF-A0A928RET6-F1
#
_entry.id   AF-A0A928RET6-F1
#
_cell.length_a   1.000
_cell.length_b   1.000
_cell.length_c   1.000
_cell.angle_alpha   90.00
_cell.angle_beta   90.00
_cell.angle_gamma   90.00
#
_symmetry.space_group_name_H-M   'P 1'
#
loop_
_entity.id
_entity.type
_entity.pdbx_description
1 polymer ?
#
loop_
_entity_poly.entity_id
_entity_poly.type
_entity_poly.pdbx_seq_one_letter_code
_entity_poly.pdbx_strand_id
1 'polypeptide(L)'
;MSKNKIVVPEKKDAMNKFKMEAASEVGVNLKEGYNGDLTSKQAGSVGGQMVNLMMPEQQWKFQRINRNAYGHCTHITLSMVAGL
;
A
#
# COMPACT_ATOMS: atom_id res chain seq x y z
N MET A 1 -9.62 27.30 -7.55
CA MET A 1 -9.56 25.86 -7.89
C MET A 1 -8.20 25.32 -7.46
N SER A 2 -8.12 24.64 -6.31
CA SER A 2 -6.86 24.11 -5.80
C SER A 2 -6.35 22.99 -6.73
N LYS A 3 -5.24 23.23 -7.44
CA LYS A 3 -4.52 22.17 -8.14
C LYS A 3 -3.90 21.29 -7.07
N ASN A 4 -4.49 20.14 -6.79
CA ASN A 4 -3.88 19.11 -5.93
C ASN A 4 -2.52 18.72 -6.53
N LYS A 5 -1.45 19.33 -6.02
CA LYS A 5 -0.05 19.16 -6.41
C LYS A 5 0.54 17.86 -5.85
N ILE A 6 -0.29 16.84 -5.66
CA ILE A 6 0.11 15.56 -5.04
C ILE A 6 0.88 14.70 -6.04
N VAL A 7 0.67 14.92 -7.35
CA VAL A 7 1.27 14.09 -8.39
C VAL A 7 2.44 14.83 -9.04
N VAL A 8 3.65 14.39 -8.73
CA VAL A 8 4.86 14.77 -9.49
C VAL A 8 4.66 14.33 -10.94
N PRO A 9 4.75 15.22 -11.94
CA PRO A 9 4.43 14.90 -13.34
C PRO A 9 5.21 13.69 -13.88
N GLU A 10 6.47 13.56 -13.48
CA GLU A 10 7.39 12.48 -13.87
C GLU A 10 6.93 11.09 -13.38
N LYS A 11 6.10 11.02 -12.34
CA LYS A 11 5.62 9.75 -11.77
C LYS A 11 4.24 9.34 -12.26
N LYS A 12 3.63 10.10 -13.18
CA LYS A 12 2.30 9.77 -13.73
C LYS A 12 2.30 8.45 -14.47
N ASP A 13 3.32 8.19 -15.29
CA ASP A 13 3.38 6.97 -16.10
C ASP A 13 3.62 5.73 -15.22
N ALA A 14 4.50 5.85 -14.23
CA ALA A 14 4.71 4.79 -13.24
C ALA A 14 3.44 4.52 -12.42
N MET A 15 2.72 5.56 -12.03
CA MET A 15 1.45 5.45 -11.31
C MET A 15 0.34 4.79 -12.15
N ASN A 16 0.27 5.09 -13.46
CA ASN A 16 -0.70 4.46 -14.34
C ASN A 16 -0.41 2.97 -14.51
N LYS A 17 0.85 2.59 -14.71
CA LYS A 17 1.25 1.17 -14.74
C LYS A 17 0.86 0.44 -13.46
N PHE A 18 1.14 1.04 -12.31
CA PHE A 18 0.83 0.47 -11.00
C PHE A 18 -0.67 0.29 -10.76
N LYS A 19 -1.49 1.25 -11.19
CA LYS A 19 -2.95 1.13 -11.12
C LYS A 19 -3.47 -0.03 -11.97
N MET A 20 -2.95 -0.17 -13.19
CA MET A 20 -3.37 -1.23 -14.10
C MET A 20 -2.99 -2.63 -13.59
N GLU A 21 -1.80 -2.76 -13.00
CA GLU A 21 -1.35 -3.99 -12.36
C GLU A 21 -2.23 -4.36 -11.15
N ALA A 22 -2.44 -3.42 -10.23
CA ALA A 22 -3.30 -3.61 -9.07
C ALA A 22 -4.75 -3.98 -9.47
N ALA A 23 -5.28 -3.37 -10.53
CA ALA A 23 -6.61 -3.68 -11.04
C ALA A 23 -6.69 -5.07 -11.68
N SER A 24 -5.65 -5.46 -12.43
CA SER A 24 -5.54 -6.79 -13.02
C SER A 24 -5.52 -7.88 -11.95
N GLU A 25 -4.81 -7.65 -10.84
CA GLU A 25 -4.71 -8.62 -9.74
C GLU A 25 -6.05 -8.82 -9.01
N VAL A 26 -6.82 -7.75 -8.79
CA VAL A 26 -8.16 -7.85 -8.19
C VAL A 26 -9.26 -8.23 -9.18
N GLY A 27 -8.91 -8.48 -10.45
CA GLY A 27 -9.87 -8.87 -11.50
C GLY A 27 -10.85 -7.77 -11.90
N VAL A 28 -10.49 -6.50 -11.71
CA VAL A 28 -11.33 -5.35 -12.06
C VAL A 28 -10.85 -4.76 -13.39
N ASN A 29 -11.76 -4.64 -14.36
CA ASN A 29 -11.44 -4.02 -15.64
C ASN A 29 -11.41 -2.50 -15.52
N LEU A 30 -10.21 -1.95 -15.30
CA LEU A 30 -9.98 -0.50 -15.25
C LEU A 30 -9.71 0.03 -16.66
N LYS A 31 -10.43 1.08 -17.07
CA LYS A 31 -10.23 1.75 -18.37
C LYS A 31 -9.45 3.05 -18.19
N GLU A 32 -8.64 3.43 -19.18
CA GLU A 32 -8.07 4.78 -19.25
C GLU A 32 -9.17 5.78 -19.63
N GLY A 33 -9.89 6.27 -18.62
CA GLY A 33 -11.02 7.18 -18.83
C GLY A 33 -12.02 7.14 -17.69
N TYR A 34 -13.29 7.31 -18.01
CA TYR A 34 -14.37 7.28 -17.04
C TYR A 34 -14.64 5.84 -16.58
N ASN A 35 -14.53 5.61 -15.26
CA ASN A 35 -14.82 4.33 -14.62
C ASN A 35 -16.02 4.44 -13.64
N GLY A 36 -16.99 5.30 -13.93
CA GLY A 36 -18.17 5.48 -13.07
C GLY A 36 -19.17 4.32 -13.11
N ASP A 37 -18.95 3.37 -14.01
CA ASP A 37 -19.63 2.08 -14.09
C ASP A 37 -19.10 1.08 -13.04
N LEU A 38 -17.93 1.31 -12.45
CA LEU A 38 -17.38 0.46 -11.40
C LEU A 38 -18.13 0.67 -10.08
N THR A 39 -18.43 -0.44 -9.40
CA THR A 39 -18.99 -0.35 -8.04
C THR A 39 -17.96 0.23 -7.07
N SER A 40 -18.43 0.93 -6.03
CA SER A 40 -17.55 1.50 -5.00
C SER A 40 -16.65 0.44 -4.35
N LYS A 41 -17.14 -0.80 -4.25
CA LYS A 41 -16.35 -1.94 -3.76
C LYS A 41 -15.18 -2.25 -4.68
N GLN A 42 -15.40 -2.32 -5.99
CA GLN A 42 -14.36 -2.60 -6.97
C GLN A 42 -13.31 -1.48 -7.02
N ALA A 43 -13.74 -0.23 -7.08
CA ALA A 43 -12.83 0.91 -7.06
C ALA A 43 -12.01 0.96 -5.75
N GLY A 44 -12.65 0.63 -4.62
CA GLY A 44 -11.99 0.50 -3.32
C GLY A 44 -10.97 -0.63 -3.27
N SER A 45 -11.28 -1.80 -3.82
CA SER A 45 -10.37 -2.94 -3.90
C SER A 45 -9.10 -2.63 -4.69
N VAL A 46 -9.20 -1.93 -5.83
CA VAL A 46 -8.03 -1.48 -6.59
C VAL A 46 -7.15 -0.55 -5.75
N GLY A 47 -7.76 0.44 -5.08
CA GLY A 47 -7.03 1.37 -4.22
C GLY A 47 -6.35 0.69 -3.02
N GLY A 48 -7.01 -0.31 -2.41
CA GLY A 48 -6.42 -1.12 -1.35
C GLY A 48 -5.23 -1.95 -1.82
N GLN A 49 -5.35 -2.57 -2.99
CA GLN A 49 -4.26 -3.38 -3.56
C GLN A 49 -3.04 -2.53 -3.91
N MET A 50 -3.24 -1.29 -4.38
CA MET A 50 -2.15 -0.34 -4.58
C MET A 50 -1.37 -0.07 -3.28
N VAL A 51 -2.05 0.07 -2.14
CA VAL A 51 -1.38 0.30 -0.85
C VAL A 51 -0.64 -0.96 -0.39
N ASN A 52 -1.25 -2.15 -0.56
CA ASN A 52 -0.60 -3.42 -0.22
C ASN A 52 0.68 -3.66 -1.03
N LEU A 53 0.66 -3.41 -2.34
CA LEU A 53 1.85 -3.52 -3.18
C LEU A 53 2.94 -2.49 -2.80
N MET A 54 2.53 -1.30 -2.33
CA MET A 54 3.47 -0.25 -1.89
C MET A 54 4.06 -0.53 -0.51
N MET A 55 3.31 -1.22 0.36
CA MET A 55 3.70 -1.55 1.73
C MET A 55 3.39 -3.02 2.02
N PRO A 56 4.19 -3.96 1.49
CA PRO A 56 3.90 -5.40 1.59
C PRO A 56 4.07 -5.96 3.01
N GLU A 57 4.84 -5.30 3.87
CA GLU A 57 5.07 -5.75 5.23
C GLU A 57 4.99 -4.57 6.20
N GLN A 58 4.06 -4.66 7.15
CA GLN A 58 3.95 -3.68 8.22
C GLN A 58 4.74 -4.20 9.42
N GLN A 59 6.00 -3.77 9.53
CA GLN A 59 6.87 -4.12 10.65
C GLN A 59 6.80 -3.05 11.75
N TRP A 60 6.47 -3.46 12.97
CA TRP A 60 6.69 -2.65 14.16
C TRP A 60 7.90 -3.14 14.93
N LYS A 61 8.90 -2.26 15.09
CA LYS A 61 10.14 -2.55 15.83
C LYS A 61 10.10 -1.81 17.15
N PHE A 62 10.14 -2.56 18.25
CA PHE A 62 10.18 -2.00 19.60
C PHE A 62 11.43 -2.46 20.33
N GLN A 63 12.07 -1.51 21.01
CA GLN A 63 13.21 -1.78 21.88
C GLN A 63 12.69 -2.20 23.26
N ARG A 64 13.03 -3.41 23.71
CA ARG A 64 12.73 -3.89 25.07
C ARG A 64 14.02 -4.06 25.87
N ILE A 65 14.04 -3.53 27.08
CA ILE A 65 15.14 -3.73 28.02
C ILE A 65 15.08 -5.19 28.49
N ASN A 66 16.17 -5.93 28.36
CA ASN A 66 16.27 -7.32 28.76
C ASN A 66 16.28 -7.40 30.31
N ARG A 67 15.26 -8.05 30.89
CA ARG A 67 15.12 -8.18 32.35
C ARG A 67 16.17 -9.12 32.96
N ASN A 68 16.81 -9.97 32.15
CA ASN A 68 17.76 -10.99 32.59
C ASN A 68 19.23 -10.56 32.40
N ALA A 69 19.50 -9.47 31.70
CA ALA A 69 20.85 -8.97 31.44
C ALA A 69 20.89 -7.44 31.53
N TYR A 70 21.53 -6.94 32.59
CA TYR A 70 21.70 -5.50 32.81
C TYR A 70 22.42 -4.85 31.61
N GLY A 71 21.85 -3.76 31.08
CA GLY A 71 22.41 -3.04 29.93
C GLY A 71 22.11 -3.63 28.56
N HIS A 72 21.42 -4.77 28.47
CA HIS A 72 21.03 -5.34 27.17
C HIS A 72 19.66 -4.87 26.71
N CYS A 73 19.59 -4.52 25.44
CA CYS A 73 18.38 -4.23 24.72
C CYS A 73 18.12 -5.37 23.73
N THR A 74 16.90 -5.91 23.74
CA THR A 74 16.42 -6.82 22.69
C THR A 74 15.44 -6.07 21.80
N HIS A 75 15.69 -6.07 20.49
CA HIS A 75 14.74 -5.54 19.51
C HIS A 75 13.70 -6.61 19.20
N ILE A 76 12.44 -6.32 19.51
CA ILE A 76 11.30 -7.16 19.12
C ILE A 76 10.72 -6.59 17.84
N THR A 77 10.69 -7.40 16.78
CA THR A 77 10.04 -7.06 15.51
C THR A 77 8.73 -7.84 15.41
N LEU A 78 7.62 -7.12 15.33
CA LEU A 78 6.31 -7.68 15.00
C LEU A 78 6.06 -7.40 13.52
N SER A 79 6.06 -8.43 12.69
CA SER A 79 5.71 -8.36 11.28
C SER A 79 4.25 -8.79 11.11
N MET A 80 3.38 -7.87 10.70
CA MET A 80 2.09 -8.27 10.11
C MET A 80 2.33 -8.52 8.63
N VAL A 81 2.27 -9.79 8.24
CA VAL A 81 2.22 -10.20 6.84
C VAL A 81 0.80 -9.91 6.36
N ALA A 82 0.67 -9.08 5.33
CA ALA A 82 -0.61 -8.87 4.66
C ALA A 82 -1.00 -10.14 3.89
N GLY A 83 -1.67 -11.08 4.56
CA GLY A 83 -2.46 -12.15 3.94
C GLY A 83 -1.96 -13.59 4.16
N LEU A 84 -2.77 -14.37 4.90
CA LEU A 84 -3.63 -15.45 4.37
C LEU A 84 -5.02 -15.33 4.99
#